data_AF-U9TLE4-F1
#
_entry.id   AF-U9TLE4-F1
#
_cell.length_a   1.000
_cell.length_b   1.000
_cell.length_c   1.000
_cell.angle_alpha   90.00
_cell.angle_beta   90.00
_cell.angle_gamma   90.00
#
_symmetry.space_group_name_H-M   'P 1'
#
loop_
_entity.id
_entity.type
_entity.pdbx_description
1 polymer ?
#
loop_
_entity_poly.entity_id
_entity_poly.type
_entity_poly.pdbx_seq_one_letter_code
_entity_poly.pdbx_strand_id
1 'polypeptide(L)'
;FRAHIVVLYYRSPYLRRILSTNKKKNDETLTHIKLPNISPEIFQIILRYIYGGRLPLKEYDASDIIKILIAANELSLQELITYLQSFLIVNKASWMEQNFDFIYQASFKNDSFLNLQKYCTDLVTKEPDKIFKSTNFSSVSEKLLVSIIQSDNLQMSEIQIWEQVLKWGLAQNPELPSDFTRYSKDDFNTLKNTLQHCIPFINFYNFTSKEFTDKVLPFKRILPKELYKDLLETFLNLSDPSSKPNNESKPHMFRETPKLRAIDSKIITYQHAELILKWVNRLEITDKLTTNFKFKLLFRGSRDGLTRDKFHEICDGESHTVTIVKVNGSNEILGGYNPI
;
A
#
# COMPACT_ATOMS: atom_id res chain seq x y z
N PHE A 1 15.82 -13.71 -34.10
CA PHE A 1 16.63 -12.51 -34.35
C PHE A 1 18.10 -12.90 -34.50
N ARG A 2 18.83 -12.30 -35.44
CA ARG A 2 20.30 -12.44 -35.54
C ARG A 2 20.95 -11.21 -34.93
N ALA A 3 22.02 -11.40 -34.16
CA ALA A 3 22.74 -10.33 -33.48
C ALA A 3 24.20 -10.74 -33.23
N HIS A 4 25.08 -9.74 -33.18
CA HIS A 4 26.50 -9.89 -32.91
C HIS A 4 26.75 -10.18 -31.42
N ILE A 5 27.43 -11.30 -31.17
CA ILE A 5 27.82 -11.75 -29.82
C ILE A 5 28.56 -10.64 -29.07
N VAL A 6 29.50 -9.95 -29.73
CA VAL A 6 30.30 -8.89 -29.09
C VAL A 6 29.42 -7.77 -28.52
N VAL A 7 28.41 -7.31 -29.25
CA VAL A 7 27.51 -6.23 -28.81
C VAL A 7 26.65 -6.71 -27.63
N LEU A 8 26.03 -7.88 -27.76
CA LEU A 8 25.20 -8.46 -26.69
C LEU A 8 26.01 -8.69 -25.40
N TYR A 9 27.24 -9.19 -25.55
CA TYR A 9 28.16 -9.47 -24.45
C TYR A 9 28.54 -8.21 -23.67
N TYR A 10 28.82 -7.10 -24.37
CA TYR A 10 29.16 -5.85 -23.71
C TYR A 10 27.95 -5.18 -23.06
N ARG A 11 26.78 -5.20 -23.72
CA ARG A 11 25.62 -4.39 -23.32
C ARG A 11 24.67 -5.05 -22.33
N SER A 12 24.61 -6.39 -22.27
CA SER A 12 23.74 -7.12 -21.33
C SER A 12 24.55 -8.04 -20.42
N PRO A 13 24.60 -7.77 -19.10
CA PRO A 13 25.23 -8.67 -18.13
C PRO A 13 24.61 -10.08 -18.14
N TYR A 14 23.30 -10.19 -18.34
CA TYR A 14 22.61 -11.48 -18.44
C TYR A 14 23.09 -12.28 -19.65
N LEU A 15 23.06 -11.68 -20.85
CA LEU A 15 23.51 -12.35 -22.07
C LEU A 15 25.01 -12.67 -22.01
N ARG A 16 25.83 -11.80 -21.40
CA ARG A 16 27.24 -12.08 -21.12
C ARG A 16 27.41 -13.39 -20.37
N ARG A 17 26.66 -13.60 -19.27
CA ARG A 17 26.74 -14.84 -18.47
C ARG A 17 26.34 -16.06 -19.30
N ILE A 18 25.25 -15.98 -20.06
CA ILE A 18 24.79 -17.09 -20.90
C ILE A 18 25.82 -17.44 -21.99
N LEU A 19 26.32 -16.43 -22.70
CA LEU A 19 27.29 -16.60 -23.78
C LEU A 19 28.63 -17.16 -23.27
N SER A 20 29.08 -16.74 -22.08
CA SER A 20 30.29 -17.30 -21.45
C SER A 20 30.15 -18.78 -21.08
N THR A 21 28.96 -19.21 -20.66
CA THR A 21 28.70 -20.63 -20.33
C THR A 21 28.61 -21.48 -21.59
N ASN A 22 28.03 -20.96 -22.67
CA ASN A 22 27.86 -21.69 -23.93
C ASN A 22 29.16 -21.80 -24.75
N LYS A 23 30.10 -20.86 -24.60
CA LYS A 23 31.43 -20.94 -25.25
C LYS A 23 32.21 -22.21 -24.93
N LYS A 24 31.91 -22.89 -23.82
CA LYS A 24 32.59 -24.14 -23.44
C LYS A 24 32.04 -25.39 -24.14
N LYS A 25 30.97 -25.28 -24.93
CA LYS A 25 30.23 -26.45 -25.45
C LYS A 25 30.18 -26.59 -26.97
N ASN A 26 30.44 -25.53 -27.76
CA ASN A 26 30.16 -25.56 -29.20
C ASN A 26 31.35 -25.02 -30.04
N ASP A 27 31.80 -25.82 -31.01
CA ASP A 27 32.69 -25.43 -32.13
C ASP A 27 31.92 -24.75 -33.28
N GLU A 28 30.63 -24.45 -33.10
CA GLU A 28 29.77 -23.87 -34.14
C GLU A 28 29.84 -22.33 -34.19
N THR A 29 29.77 -21.78 -35.41
CA THR A 29 29.79 -20.34 -35.71
C THR A 29 28.54 -19.58 -35.21
N LEU A 30 27.47 -20.27 -34.82
CA LEU A 30 26.19 -19.68 -34.39
C LEU A 30 25.72 -20.25 -33.06
N THR A 31 25.43 -19.36 -32.09
CA THR A 31 24.87 -19.73 -30.79
C THR A 31 23.38 -19.35 -30.71
N HIS A 32 22.55 -20.27 -30.25
CA HIS A 32 21.11 -20.04 -30.04
C HIS A 32 20.81 -19.79 -28.55
N ILE A 33 20.06 -18.72 -28.26
CA ILE A 33 19.60 -18.37 -26.91
C ILE A 33 18.07 -18.28 -26.95
N LYS A 34 17.41 -18.96 -26.01
CA LYS A 34 15.96 -18.87 -25.83
C LYS A 34 15.63 -17.89 -24.71
N LEU A 35 14.73 -16.94 -24.98
CA LEU A 35 14.22 -15.95 -24.03
C LEU A 35 12.70 -16.09 -23.96
N PRO A 36 12.18 -17.10 -23.23
CA PRO A 36 10.76 -17.48 -23.30
C PRO A 36 9.81 -16.44 -22.73
N ASN A 37 10.29 -15.54 -21.86
CA ASN A 37 9.47 -14.54 -21.17
C ASN A 37 9.40 -13.19 -21.89
N ILE A 38 10.10 -13.03 -23.02
CA ILE A 38 10.16 -11.77 -23.77
C ILE A 38 9.51 -11.99 -25.13
N SER A 39 8.46 -11.21 -25.44
CA SER A 39 7.81 -11.30 -26.74
C SER A 39 8.75 -10.83 -27.86
N PRO A 40 8.58 -11.31 -29.11
CA PRO A 40 9.40 -10.88 -30.24
C PRO A 40 9.39 -9.36 -30.46
N GLU A 41 8.24 -8.71 -30.29
CA GLU A 41 8.04 -7.27 -30.48
C GLU A 41 8.85 -6.47 -29.45
N ILE A 42 8.73 -6.85 -28.17
CA ILE A 42 9.48 -6.22 -27.08
C ILE A 42 10.97 -6.48 -27.22
N PHE A 43 11.36 -7.70 -27.59
CA PHE A 43 12.77 -8.03 -27.81
C PHE A 43 13.35 -7.21 -28.97
N GLN A 44 12.60 -6.97 -30.04
CA GLN A 44 13.05 -6.13 -31.15
C GLN A 44 13.35 -4.70 -30.68
N ILE A 45 12.52 -4.14 -29.81
CA ILE A 45 12.73 -2.80 -29.22
C ILE A 45 13.99 -2.78 -28.35
N ILE A 46 14.14 -3.77 -27.46
CA ILE A 46 15.33 -3.90 -26.61
C ILE A 46 16.59 -4.08 -27.45
N LEU A 47 16.53 -4.88 -28.52
CA LEU A 47 17.66 -5.10 -29.41
C LEU A 47 18.08 -3.80 -30.10
N ARG A 48 17.13 -2.99 -30.57
CA ARG A 48 17.43 -1.65 -31.11
C ARG A 48 18.12 -0.76 -30.09
N TYR A 49 17.66 -0.76 -28.83
CA TYR A 49 18.30 -0.03 -27.74
C TYR A 49 19.73 -0.53 -27.46
N ILE A 50 19.94 -1.84 -27.46
CA ILE A 50 21.26 -2.44 -27.21
C ILE A 50 22.29 -1.94 -28.24
N TYR A 51 21.90 -1.81 -29.50
CA TYR A 51 22.76 -1.35 -30.59
C TYR A 51 22.86 0.17 -30.69
N GLY A 52 21.74 0.88 -30.61
CA GLY A 52 21.68 2.31 -30.87
C GLY A 52 21.81 3.21 -29.63
N GLY A 53 21.67 2.64 -28.43
CA GLY A 53 21.68 3.39 -27.17
C GLY A 53 20.52 4.35 -26.98
N ARG A 54 19.54 4.35 -27.89
CA ARG A 54 18.39 5.28 -27.89
C ARG A 54 17.09 4.50 -27.88
N LEU A 55 16.11 5.02 -27.15
CA LEU A 55 14.76 4.49 -27.10
C LEU A 55 13.75 5.65 -27.00
N PRO A 56 13.07 6.01 -28.11
CA PRO A 56 12.11 7.11 -28.12
C PRO A 56 10.80 6.70 -27.43
N LEU A 57 10.73 6.90 -26.10
CA LEU A 57 9.60 6.45 -25.28
C LEU A 57 8.25 7.12 -25.57
N LYS A 58 8.26 8.25 -26.28
CA LYS A 58 7.02 8.97 -26.64
C LYS A 58 6.15 8.18 -27.63
N GLU A 59 6.75 7.28 -28.39
CA GLU A 59 6.07 6.45 -29.40
C GLU A 59 5.35 5.24 -28.78
N TYR A 60 5.59 4.98 -27.48
CA TYR A 60 5.02 3.83 -26.79
C TYR A 60 4.02 4.27 -25.72
N ASP A 61 2.94 3.50 -25.63
CA ASP A 61 1.98 3.54 -24.56
C ASP A 61 2.54 2.90 -23.28
N ALA A 62 1.97 3.28 -22.13
CA ALA A 62 2.55 2.95 -20.83
C ALA A 62 2.63 1.44 -20.56
N SER A 63 1.66 0.66 -21.08
CA SER A 63 1.68 -0.80 -21.00
C SER A 63 2.93 -1.39 -21.66
N ASP A 64 3.26 -0.92 -22.87
CA ASP A 64 4.43 -1.39 -23.60
C ASP A 64 5.74 -0.95 -22.93
N ILE A 65 5.79 0.28 -22.39
CA ILE A 65 6.94 0.74 -21.60
C ILE A 65 7.19 -0.18 -20.39
N ILE A 66 6.14 -0.67 -19.73
CA ILE A 66 6.26 -1.61 -18.60
C ILE A 66 6.75 -2.98 -19.06
N LYS A 67 6.24 -3.49 -20.20
CA LYS A 67 6.77 -4.74 -20.79
C LYS A 67 8.25 -4.61 -21.16
N ILE A 68 8.65 -3.48 -21.73
CA ILE A 68 10.06 -3.15 -22.01
C ILE A 68 10.86 -3.11 -20.70
N LEU A 69 10.33 -2.50 -19.64
CA LEU A 69 10.98 -2.45 -18.32
C LEU A 69 11.20 -3.86 -17.74
N ILE A 70 10.21 -4.74 -17.82
CA ILE A 70 10.32 -6.14 -17.37
C ILE A 70 11.40 -6.88 -18.19
N ALA A 71 11.39 -6.75 -19.51
CA ALA A 71 12.39 -7.36 -20.38
C ALA A 71 13.81 -6.80 -20.12
N ALA A 72 13.92 -5.49 -19.85
CA ALA A 72 15.17 -4.85 -19.48
C ALA A 72 15.72 -5.39 -18.15
N ASN A 73 14.85 -5.69 -17.18
CA ASN A 73 15.23 -6.35 -15.94
C ASN A 73 15.77 -7.76 -16.16
N GLU A 74 15.06 -8.58 -16.94
CA GLU A 74 15.50 -9.94 -17.28
C GLU A 74 16.89 -9.92 -17.96
N LEU A 75 17.12 -8.96 -18.84
CA LEU A 75 18.39 -8.77 -19.54
C LEU A 75 19.44 -7.97 -18.73
N SER A 76 19.12 -7.61 -17.49
CA SER A 76 19.98 -6.87 -16.55
C SER A 76 20.49 -5.52 -17.09
N LEU A 77 19.65 -4.78 -17.81
CA LEU A 77 19.96 -3.48 -18.43
C LEU A 77 19.70 -2.30 -17.46
N GLN A 78 20.53 -2.16 -16.43
CA GLN A 78 20.29 -1.24 -15.30
C GLN A 78 20.09 0.24 -15.67
N GLU A 79 20.84 0.74 -16.65
CA GLU A 79 20.68 2.11 -17.16
C GLU A 79 19.28 2.32 -17.75
N LEU A 80 18.81 1.36 -18.55
CA LEU A 80 17.49 1.40 -19.16
C LEU A 80 16.38 1.26 -18.11
N ILE A 81 16.56 0.38 -17.13
CA ILE A 81 15.62 0.21 -16.01
C ILE A 81 15.41 1.52 -15.25
N THR A 82 16.49 2.23 -14.93
CA THR A 82 16.43 3.53 -14.25
C THR A 82 15.67 4.54 -15.11
N TYR A 83 16.04 4.66 -16.39
CA TYR A 83 15.44 5.62 -17.31
C TYR A 83 13.93 5.38 -17.51
N LEU A 84 13.51 4.13 -17.72
CA LEU A 84 12.10 3.76 -17.92
C LEU A 84 11.25 4.08 -16.69
N GLN A 85 11.73 3.78 -15.48
CA GLN A 85 11.00 4.11 -14.25
C GLN A 85 10.81 5.62 -14.09
N SER A 86 11.87 6.40 -14.28
CA SER A 86 11.79 7.87 -14.22
C SER A 86 10.83 8.42 -15.29
N PHE A 87 10.87 7.89 -16.51
CA PHE A 87 9.98 8.32 -17.58
C PHE A 87 8.51 8.04 -17.24
N LEU A 88 8.19 6.83 -16.74
CA LEU A 88 6.84 6.44 -16.32
C LEU A 88 6.30 7.38 -15.23
N ILE A 89 7.09 7.63 -14.19
CA ILE A 89 6.70 8.50 -13.07
C ILE A 89 6.45 9.93 -13.54
N VAL A 90 7.31 10.49 -14.39
CA VAL A 90 7.19 11.89 -14.82
C VAL A 90 6.09 12.08 -15.88
N ASN A 91 5.94 11.15 -16.82
CA ASN A 91 5.13 11.38 -18.02
C ASN A 91 3.85 10.55 -18.07
N LYS A 92 3.73 9.50 -17.24
CA LYS A 92 2.61 8.55 -17.27
C LYS A 92 1.95 8.34 -15.90
N ALA A 93 2.19 9.22 -14.93
CA ALA A 93 1.64 9.14 -13.57
C ALA A 93 0.12 8.90 -13.54
N SER A 94 -0.66 9.71 -14.27
CA SER A 94 -2.13 9.57 -14.31
C SER A 94 -2.57 8.19 -14.82
N TRP A 95 -1.90 7.66 -15.85
CA TRP A 95 -2.17 6.30 -16.34
C TRP A 95 -1.82 5.24 -15.30
N MET A 96 -0.70 5.43 -14.58
CA MET A 96 -0.28 4.52 -13.50
C MET A 96 -1.25 4.53 -12.32
N GLU A 97 -1.79 5.69 -11.94
CA GLU A 97 -2.83 5.79 -10.89
C GLU A 97 -4.11 5.03 -11.30
N GLN A 98 -4.53 5.13 -12.56
CA GLN A 98 -5.69 4.39 -13.08
C GLN A 98 -5.46 2.87 -13.17
N ASN A 99 -4.20 2.45 -13.34
CA ASN A 99 -3.79 1.06 -13.46
C ASN A 99 -2.95 0.62 -12.25
N PHE A 100 -3.26 1.14 -11.07
CA PHE A 100 -2.40 1.05 -9.89
C PHE A 100 -2.02 -0.39 -9.54
N ASP A 101 -2.98 -1.32 -9.49
CA ASP A 101 -2.71 -2.72 -9.13
C ASP A 101 -1.68 -3.37 -10.08
N PHE A 102 -1.79 -3.13 -11.39
CA PHE A 102 -0.83 -3.64 -12.37
C PHE A 102 0.59 -3.10 -12.12
N ILE A 103 0.73 -1.81 -11.84
CA ILE A 103 2.04 -1.21 -11.50
C ILE A 103 2.56 -1.75 -10.18
N TYR A 104 1.69 -1.82 -9.17
CA TYR A 104 2.03 -2.32 -7.84
C TYR A 104 2.60 -3.74 -7.97
N GLN A 105 1.87 -4.66 -8.59
CA GLN A 105 2.33 -6.03 -8.80
C GLN A 105 3.63 -6.11 -9.61
N ALA A 106 3.74 -5.37 -10.72
CA ALA A 106 4.95 -5.35 -11.54
C ALA A 106 6.17 -4.84 -10.74
N SER A 107 5.97 -3.80 -9.93
CA SER A 107 7.02 -3.16 -9.12
C SER A 107 7.50 -4.03 -7.96
N PHE A 108 6.60 -4.73 -7.25
CA PHE A 108 6.96 -5.56 -6.10
C PHE A 108 7.32 -7.01 -6.45
N LYS A 109 7.05 -7.46 -7.68
CA LYS A 109 7.55 -8.76 -8.18
C LYS A 109 9.06 -8.76 -8.43
N ASN A 110 9.68 -7.58 -8.60
CA ASN A 110 11.10 -7.43 -8.90
C ASN A 110 11.75 -6.39 -8.00
N ASP A 111 12.80 -6.77 -7.26
CA ASP A 111 13.50 -5.86 -6.35
C ASP A 111 14.24 -4.71 -7.05
N SER A 112 14.44 -4.80 -8.38
CA SER A 112 15.11 -3.79 -9.19
C SER A 112 14.28 -2.51 -9.43
N PHE A 113 12.98 -2.52 -9.14
CA PHE A 113 12.07 -1.42 -9.49
C PHE A 113 11.83 -0.44 -8.34
N LEU A 114 12.91 -0.04 -7.65
CA LEU A 114 12.87 0.77 -6.43
C LEU A 114 12.13 2.12 -6.59
N ASN A 115 12.25 2.78 -7.74
CA ASN A 115 11.57 4.06 -7.96
C ASN A 115 10.06 3.87 -8.10
N LEU A 116 9.62 2.83 -8.81
CA LEU A 116 8.19 2.49 -8.90
C LEU A 116 7.64 1.97 -7.57
N GLN A 117 8.40 1.15 -6.84
CA GLN A 117 8.00 0.70 -5.49
C GLN A 117 7.80 1.89 -4.55
N LYS A 118 8.73 2.86 -4.58
CA LYS A 118 8.60 4.10 -3.80
C LYS A 118 7.37 4.90 -4.22
N TYR A 119 7.16 5.09 -5.52
CA TYR A 119 5.97 5.77 -6.04
C TYR A 119 4.67 5.10 -5.57
N CYS A 120 4.57 3.77 -5.70
CA CYS A 120 3.41 3.01 -5.26
C CYS A 120 3.19 3.11 -3.74
N THR A 121 4.26 3.00 -2.95
CA THR A 121 4.19 3.13 -1.49
C THR A 121 3.76 4.53 -1.09
N ASP A 122 4.29 5.57 -1.76
CA ASP A 122 3.90 6.95 -1.53
C ASP A 122 2.41 7.16 -1.84
N LEU A 123 1.88 6.56 -2.92
CA LEU A 123 0.47 6.65 -3.26
C LEU A 123 -0.42 5.99 -2.20
N VAL A 124 -0.10 4.76 -1.77
CA VAL A 124 -0.85 4.03 -0.73
C VAL A 124 -0.84 4.78 0.59
N THR A 125 0.29 5.37 0.96
CA THR A 125 0.46 6.01 2.26
C THR A 125 -0.06 7.43 2.28
N LYS A 126 0.13 8.23 1.22
CA LYS A 126 -0.16 9.69 1.22
C LYS A 126 -1.46 10.05 0.52
N GLU A 127 -1.85 9.34 -0.53
CA GLU A 127 -3.03 9.64 -1.34
C GLU A 127 -3.85 8.37 -1.67
N PRO A 128 -4.23 7.57 -0.66
CA PRO A 128 -4.94 6.30 -0.88
C PRO A 128 -6.32 6.46 -1.56
N ASP A 129 -6.94 7.64 -1.49
CA ASP A 129 -8.22 7.94 -2.14
C ASP A 129 -8.13 7.87 -3.68
N LYS A 130 -6.95 8.16 -4.25
CA LYS A 130 -6.71 8.02 -5.70
C LYS A 130 -6.82 6.57 -6.16
N ILE A 131 -6.45 5.61 -5.31
CA ILE A 131 -6.48 4.18 -5.64
C ILE A 131 -7.93 3.68 -5.73
N PHE A 132 -8.82 4.14 -4.85
CA PHE A 132 -10.26 3.83 -4.92
C PHE A 132 -10.93 4.37 -6.19
N LYS A 133 -10.40 5.47 -6.75
CA LYS A 133 -10.89 6.07 -7.99
C LYS A 133 -10.35 5.39 -9.25
N SER A 134 -9.43 4.44 -9.11
CA SER A 134 -8.85 3.72 -10.25
C SER A 134 -9.86 2.78 -10.90
N THR A 135 -9.78 2.62 -12.23
CA THR A 135 -10.68 1.71 -12.97
C THR A 135 -10.50 0.25 -12.54
N ASN A 136 -9.29 -0.12 -12.11
CA ASN A 136 -8.91 -1.50 -11.80
C ASN A 136 -8.80 -1.74 -10.29
N PHE A 137 -9.48 -0.93 -9.46
CA PHE A 137 -9.46 -1.09 -8.00
C PHE A 137 -9.88 -2.50 -7.55
N SER A 138 -10.83 -3.11 -8.25
CA SER A 138 -11.29 -4.47 -7.98
C SER A 138 -10.19 -5.53 -8.11
N SER A 139 -9.08 -5.25 -8.79
CA SER A 139 -7.95 -6.18 -8.95
C SER A 139 -6.99 -6.20 -7.76
N VAL A 140 -7.09 -5.22 -6.87
CA VAL A 140 -6.19 -5.06 -5.73
C VAL A 140 -6.28 -6.26 -4.78
N SER A 141 -5.13 -6.76 -4.32
CA SER A 141 -5.10 -7.85 -3.33
C SER A 141 -5.76 -7.45 -2.00
N GLU A 142 -6.37 -8.40 -1.28
CA GLU A 142 -7.01 -8.17 0.03
C GLU A 142 -6.05 -7.49 1.03
N LYS A 143 -4.79 -7.92 1.08
CA LYS A 143 -3.77 -7.32 1.96
C LYS A 143 -3.55 -5.84 1.67
N LEU A 144 -3.51 -5.47 0.40
CA LEU A 144 -3.34 -4.08 -0.01
C LEU A 144 -4.61 -3.27 0.25
N LEU A 145 -5.80 -3.84 0.02
CA LEU A 145 -7.07 -3.23 0.38
C LEU A 145 -7.13 -2.92 1.89
N VAL A 146 -6.79 -3.89 2.74
CA VAL A 146 -6.72 -3.71 4.19
C VAL A 146 -5.75 -2.58 4.58
N SER A 147 -4.57 -2.53 3.94
CA SER A 147 -3.62 -1.45 4.18
C SER A 147 -4.16 -0.06 3.78
N ILE A 148 -4.97 0.01 2.72
CA ILE A 148 -5.55 1.26 2.22
C ILE A 148 -6.66 1.74 3.17
N ILE A 149 -7.59 0.86 3.58
CA ILE A 149 -8.70 1.23 4.49
C ILE A 149 -8.22 1.61 5.89
N GLN A 150 -7.07 1.08 6.32
CA GLN A 150 -6.43 1.44 7.59
C GLN A 150 -5.69 2.79 7.55
N SER A 151 -5.49 3.38 6.37
CA SER A 151 -4.66 4.58 6.24
C SER A 151 -5.33 5.80 6.86
N ASP A 152 -4.61 6.49 7.75
CA ASP A 152 -5.05 7.77 8.33
C ASP A 152 -5.17 8.90 7.28
N ASN A 153 -4.49 8.77 6.15
CA ASN A 153 -4.52 9.77 5.08
C ASN A 153 -5.71 9.56 4.12
N LEU A 154 -6.55 8.55 4.36
CA LEU A 154 -7.73 8.29 3.54
C LEU A 154 -8.81 9.36 3.77
N GLN A 155 -8.90 10.31 2.83
CA GLN A 155 -9.89 11.38 2.82
C GLN A 155 -11.22 10.92 2.19
N MET A 156 -11.85 9.90 2.78
CA MET A 156 -13.15 9.37 2.35
C MET A 156 -14.08 9.18 3.55
N SER A 157 -15.38 9.36 3.34
CA SER A 157 -16.37 9.02 4.35
C SER A 157 -16.47 7.49 4.53
N GLU A 158 -16.77 7.04 5.74
CA GLU A 158 -16.89 5.60 6.06
C GLU A 158 -17.92 4.87 5.20
N ILE A 159 -19.00 5.56 4.79
CA ILE A 159 -19.97 5.02 3.84
C ILE A 159 -19.36 4.76 2.46
N GLN A 160 -18.54 5.69 1.95
CA GLN A 160 -17.86 5.50 0.66
C GLN A 160 -16.84 4.36 0.74
N ILE A 161 -16.14 4.22 1.87
CA ILE A 161 -15.22 3.10 2.10
C ILE A 161 -15.99 1.78 2.04
N TRP A 162 -17.12 1.69 2.74
CA TRP A 162 -17.99 0.50 2.72
C TRP A 162 -18.48 0.14 1.32
N GLU A 163 -18.95 1.12 0.55
CA GLU A 163 -19.41 0.88 -0.82
C GLU A 163 -18.29 0.36 -1.72
N GLN A 164 -17.07 0.87 -1.58
CA GLN A 164 -15.91 0.37 -2.33
C GLN A 164 -15.49 -1.03 -1.89
N VAL A 165 -15.48 -1.31 -0.59
CA VAL A 165 -15.19 -2.65 -0.05
C VAL A 165 -16.22 -3.67 -0.54
N LEU A 166 -17.51 -3.33 -0.53
CA LEU A 166 -18.55 -4.17 -1.10
C LEU A 166 -18.33 -4.40 -2.60
N LYS A 167 -18.08 -3.34 -3.37
CA LYS A 167 -17.80 -3.44 -4.81
C LYS A 167 -16.60 -4.34 -5.09
N TRP A 168 -15.54 -4.22 -4.31
CA TRP A 168 -14.38 -5.09 -4.39
C TRP A 168 -14.75 -6.55 -4.09
N GLY A 169 -15.47 -6.81 -2.99
CA GLY A 169 -15.89 -8.16 -2.61
C GLY A 169 -16.80 -8.84 -3.64
N LEU A 170 -17.70 -8.09 -4.27
CA LEU A 170 -18.53 -8.59 -5.37
C LEU A 170 -17.70 -8.92 -6.61
N ALA A 171 -16.71 -8.09 -6.94
CA ALA A 171 -15.83 -8.35 -8.09
C ALA A 171 -14.94 -9.59 -7.91
N GLN A 172 -14.60 -9.96 -6.67
CA GLN A 172 -13.91 -11.23 -6.37
C GLN A 172 -14.79 -12.46 -6.56
N ASN A 173 -16.11 -12.29 -6.62
CA ASN A 173 -17.09 -13.37 -6.68
C ASN A 173 -18.06 -13.17 -7.86
N PRO A 174 -17.58 -13.30 -9.12
CA PRO A 174 -18.37 -12.99 -10.32
C PRO A 174 -19.58 -13.90 -10.53
N GLU A 175 -19.60 -15.06 -9.88
CA GLU A 175 -20.71 -16.03 -9.92
C GLU A 175 -21.92 -15.57 -9.09
N LEU A 176 -21.75 -14.58 -8.20
CA LEU A 176 -22.86 -14.06 -7.40
C LEU A 176 -23.89 -13.33 -8.29
N PRO A 177 -25.19 -13.44 -7.98
CA PRO A 177 -26.21 -12.68 -8.69
C PRO A 177 -25.93 -11.17 -8.64
N SER A 178 -26.27 -10.42 -9.69
CA SER A 178 -26.13 -8.96 -9.65
C SER A 178 -27.11 -8.29 -8.67
N ASP A 179 -28.24 -8.96 -8.39
CA ASP A 179 -29.28 -8.51 -7.48
C ASP A 179 -29.17 -9.26 -6.13
N PHE A 180 -28.83 -8.52 -5.07
CA PHE A 180 -28.64 -9.08 -3.73
C PHE A 180 -29.91 -9.69 -3.14
N THR A 181 -31.10 -9.31 -3.63
CA THR A 181 -32.37 -9.89 -3.15
C THR A 181 -32.51 -11.36 -3.52
N ARG A 182 -31.75 -11.83 -4.52
CA ARG A 182 -31.72 -13.22 -4.99
C ARG A 182 -30.69 -14.09 -4.27
N TYR A 183 -29.94 -13.52 -3.32
CA TYR A 183 -28.85 -14.25 -2.66
C TYR A 183 -29.40 -15.38 -1.79
N SER A 184 -28.92 -16.58 -2.07
CA SER A 184 -29.05 -17.72 -1.18
C SER A 184 -28.23 -17.52 0.10
N LYS A 185 -28.40 -18.42 1.06
CA LYS A 185 -27.58 -18.41 2.29
C LYS A 185 -26.09 -18.60 1.96
N ASP A 186 -25.78 -19.42 0.96
CA ASP A 186 -24.41 -19.73 0.57
C ASP A 186 -23.77 -18.56 -0.16
N ASP A 187 -24.53 -17.82 -0.99
CA ASP A 187 -24.07 -16.58 -1.63
C ASP A 187 -23.62 -15.54 -0.58
N PHE A 188 -24.42 -15.37 0.48
CA PHE A 188 -24.03 -14.51 1.60
C PHE A 188 -22.79 -15.03 2.35
N ASN A 189 -22.63 -16.35 2.51
CA ASN A 189 -21.46 -16.93 3.15
C ASN A 189 -20.19 -16.71 2.31
N THR A 190 -20.28 -16.84 0.98
CA THR A 190 -19.20 -16.55 0.05
C THR A 190 -18.72 -15.11 0.20
N LEU A 191 -19.63 -14.14 0.09
CA LEU A 191 -19.29 -12.72 0.23
C LEU A 191 -18.77 -12.40 1.65
N LYS A 192 -19.34 -13.00 2.69
CA LYS A 192 -18.87 -12.87 4.07
C LYS A 192 -17.41 -13.30 4.21
N ASN A 193 -17.06 -14.47 3.67
CA ASN A 193 -15.69 -14.99 3.77
C ASN A 193 -14.69 -14.08 3.04
N THR A 194 -15.09 -13.50 1.90
CA THR A 194 -14.26 -12.54 1.16
C THR A 194 -14.03 -11.24 1.93
N LEU A 195 -15.03 -10.75 2.66
CA LEU A 195 -14.98 -9.43 3.31
C LEU A 195 -14.58 -9.48 4.79
N GLN A 196 -14.42 -10.67 5.38
CA GLN A 196 -14.23 -10.85 6.81
C GLN A 196 -13.05 -10.06 7.39
N HIS A 197 -11.94 -9.89 6.65
CA HIS A 197 -10.78 -9.14 7.13
C HIS A 197 -10.91 -7.64 6.85
N CYS A 198 -11.81 -7.20 5.97
CA CYS A 198 -12.04 -5.79 5.70
C CYS A 198 -13.04 -5.18 6.69
N ILE A 199 -14.10 -5.92 7.04
CA ILE A 199 -15.21 -5.47 7.92
C ILE A 199 -14.72 -4.84 9.24
N PRO A 200 -13.73 -5.41 9.98
CA PRO A 200 -13.26 -4.85 11.25
C PRO A 200 -12.67 -3.44 11.15
N PHE A 201 -12.28 -3.00 9.95
CA PHE A 201 -11.64 -1.70 9.73
C PHE A 201 -12.63 -0.62 9.28
N ILE A 202 -13.92 -0.94 9.17
CA ILE A 202 -14.97 -0.02 8.77
C ILE A 202 -15.70 0.46 10.02
N ASN A 203 -15.72 1.78 10.23
CA ASN A 203 -16.39 2.35 11.39
C ASN A 203 -17.88 2.60 11.09
N PHE A 204 -18.69 1.54 11.20
CA PHE A 204 -20.14 1.59 10.98
C PHE A 204 -20.87 2.62 11.87
N TYR A 205 -20.29 3.04 13.00
CA TYR A 205 -20.89 4.07 13.87
C TYR A 205 -20.78 5.49 13.30
N ASN A 206 -20.00 5.70 12.25
CA ASN A 206 -19.91 6.99 11.55
C ASN A 206 -20.98 7.17 10.46
N PHE A 207 -21.88 6.20 10.31
CA PHE A 207 -22.99 6.23 9.36
C PHE A 207 -24.16 6.98 10.00
N THR A 208 -24.98 7.60 9.16
CA THR A 208 -26.33 8.04 9.54
C THR A 208 -27.27 6.85 9.62
N SER A 209 -28.38 6.98 10.35
CA SER A 209 -29.40 5.92 10.42
C SER A 209 -29.97 5.56 9.03
N LYS A 210 -30.12 6.55 8.14
CA LYS A 210 -30.48 6.32 6.74
C LYS A 210 -29.42 5.52 5.98
N GLU A 211 -28.15 5.91 6.05
CA GLU A 211 -27.06 5.18 5.37
C GLU A 211 -26.95 3.73 5.88
N PHE A 212 -27.08 3.51 7.19
CA PHE A 212 -27.10 2.16 7.76
C PHE A 212 -28.25 1.33 7.19
N THR A 213 -29.46 1.88 7.18
CA THR A 213 -30.67 1.20 6.68
C THR A 213 -30.57 0.86 5.19
N ASP A 214 -30.10 1.81 4.38
CA ASP A 214 -30.09 1.67 2.92
C ASP A 214 -28.90 0.83 2.43
N LYS A 215 -27.75 0.87 3.12
CA LYS A 215 -26.48 0.37 2.59
C LYS A 215 -25.84 -0.75 3.41
N VAL A 216 -26.18 -0.88 4.69
CA VAL A 216 -25.59 -1.91 5.58
C VAL A 216 -26.61 -3.02 5.88
N LEU A 217 -27.84 -2.65 6.23
CA LEU A 217 -28.92 -3.59 6.57
C LEU A 217 -29.20 -4.66 5.48
N PRO A 218 -29.19 -4.34 4.17
CA PRO A 218 -29.38 -5.34 3.12
C PRO A 218 -28.34 -6.48 3.17
N PHE A 219 -27.15 -6.17 3.66
CA PHE A 219 -26.03 -7.09 3.77
C PHE A 219 -25.84 -7.65 5.19
N LYS A 220 -26.77 -7.47 6.12
CA LYS A 220 -26.64 -7.88 7.54
C LYS A 220 -26.08 -9.30 7.78
N ARG A 221 -26.31 -10.24 6.86
CA ARG A 221 -25.84 -11.63 6.96
C ARG A 221 -24.31 -11.77 6.84
N ILE A 222 -23.62 -10.79 6.25
CA ILE A 222 -22.15 -10.82 6.13
C ILE A 222 -21.45 -10.28 7.38
N LEU A 223 -22.15 -9.50 8.20
CA LEU A 223 -21.59 -8.95 9.44
C LEU A 223 -21.48 -10.04 10.52
N PRO A 224 -20.46 -9.97 11.39
CA PRO A 224 -20.44 -10.74 12.64
C PRO A 224 -21.72 -10.50 13.45
N LYS A 225 -22.29 -11.55 14.05
CA LYS A 225 -23.59 -11.49 14.74
C LYS A 225 -23.61 -10.46 15.87
N GLU A 226 -22.54 -10.40 16.66
CA GLU A 226 -22.37 -9.46 17.76
C GLU A 226 -22.33 -8.03 17.24
N LEU A 227 -21.47 -7.76 16.25
CA LEU A 227 -21.40 -6.45 15.59
C LEU A 227 -22.77 -6.00 15.05
N TYR A 228 -23.48 -6.89 14.35
CA TYR A 228 -24.80 -6.55 13.81
C TYR A 228 -25.82 -6.21 14.90
N LYS A 229 -25.84 -6.97 15.99
CA LYS A 229 -26.76 -6.72 17.11
C LYS A 229 -26.49 -5.34 17.73
N ASP A 230 -25.22 -5.05 17.99
CA ASP A 230 -24.79 -3.78 18.59
C ASP A 230 -25.13 -2.58 17.68
N LEU A 231 -24.86 -2.71 16.37
CA LEU A 231 -25.22 -1.67 15.40
C LEU A 231 -26.74 -1.47 15.34
N LEU A 232 -27.51 -2.56 15.30
CA LEU A 232 -28.97 -2.48 15.24
C LEU A 232 -29.53 -1.74 16.47
N GLU A 233 -29.06 -2.09 17.68
CA GLU A 233 -29.47 -1.42 18.91
C GLU A 233 -29.11 0.08 18.88
N THR A 234 -27.89 0.40 18.45
CA THR A 234 -27.41 1.78 18.37
C THR A 234 -28.27 2.63 17.42
N PHE A 235 -28.55 2.12 16.22
CA PHE A 235 -29.29 2.87 15.19
C PHE A 235 -30.80 2.93 15.46
N LEU A 236 -31.39 1.94 16.14
CA LEU A 236 -32.80 1.99 16.55
C LEU A 236 -33.07 3.02 17.65
N ASN A 237 -32.06 3.33 18.47
CA ASN A 237 -32.18 4.34 19.53
C ASN A 237 -32.03 5.78 19.01
N LEU A 238 -31.67 5.98 17.73
CA LEU A 238 -31.59 7.30 17.12
C LEU A 238 -32.97 7.78 16.67
N SER A 239 -33.41 8.91 17.22
CA SER A 239 -34.71 9.51 16.89
C SER A 239 -34.75 10.22 15.53
N ASP A 240 -33.59 10.65 15.03
CA ASP A 240 -33.47 11.38 13.74
C ASP A 240 -32.72 10.51 12.70
N PRO A 241 -33.33 10.21 11.53
CA PRO A 241 -32.71 9.45 10.44
C PRO A 241 -31.39 10.03 9.90
N SER A 242 -31.19 11.34 10.04
CA SER A 242 -29.98 12.06 9.61
C SER A 242 -28.90 12.15 10.69
N SER A 243 -29.24 11.77 11.93
CA SER A 243 -28.28 11.76 13.04
C SER A 243 -27.31 10.58 12.97
N LYS A 244 -26.14 10.77 13.58
CA LYS A 244 -25.13 9.74 13.78
C LYS A 244 -25.10 9.33 15.27
N PRO A 245 -24.72 8.08 15.59
CA PRO A 245 -24.46 7.67 16.97
C PRO A 245 -23.48 8.61 17.69
N ASN A 246 -23.80 9.01 18.93
CA ASN A 246 -22.84 9.73 19.77
C ASN A 246 -21.67 8.81 20.15
N ASN A 247 -20.46 9.36 20.17
CA ASN A 247 -19.24 8.58 20.50
C ASN A 247 -19.27 7.93 21.90
N GLU A 248 -20.11 8.42 22.81
CA GLU A 248 -20.24 7.92 24.17
C GLU A 248 -21.08 6.63 24.29
N SER A 249 -21.90 6.31 23.28
CA SER A 249 -22.76 5.11 23.24
C SER A 249 -22.07 3.85 22.67
N LYS A 250 -20.74 3.85 22.50
CA LYS A 250 -20.00 2.71 21.94
C LYS A 250 -19.91 1.54 22.95
N PRO A 251 -20.33 0.31 22.60
CA PRO A 251 -20.12 -0.85 23.46
C PRO A 251 -18.64 -1.12 23.72
N HIS A 252 -18.33 -1.60 24.93
CA HIS A 252 -16.97 -1.78 25.45
C HIS A 252 -16.08 -2.73 24.61
N MET A 253 -16.67 -3.57 23.75
CA MET A 253 -15.99 -4.51 22.86
C MET A 253 -15.38 -3.87 21.60
N PHE A 254 -15.87 -2.69 21.20
CA PHE A 254 -15.38 -1.92 20.04
C PHE A 254 -15.08 -0.47 20.45
N ARG A 255 -14.60 -0.25 21.69
CA ARG A 255 -13.77 0.94 21.92
C ARG A 255 -12.64 0.86 20.91
N GLU A 256 -12.61 1.87 20.04
CA GLU A 256 -11.60 2.12 19.01
C GLU A 256 -10.29 1.42 19.38
N THR A 257 -9.75 0.56 18.51
CA THR A 257 -8.29 0.45 18.50
C THR A 257 -7.80 1.88 18.35
N PRO A 258 -7.15 2.47 19.36
CA PRO A 258 -6.90 3.89 19.35
C PRO A 258 -6.06 4.16 18.12
N LYS A 259 -6.62 4.93 17.18
CA LYS A 259 -5.88 5.35 15.99
C LYS A 259 -4.79 6.28 16.50
N LEU A 260 -3.59 5.74 16.69
CA LEU A 260 -2.43 6.57 16.92
C LEU A 260 -2.24 7.40 15.66
N ARG A 261 -2.57 8.69 15.74
CA ARG A 261 -2.40 9.59 14.60
C ARG A 261 -0.97 9.53 14.10
N ALA A 262 -0.78 9.54 12.79
CA ALA A 262 0.52 9.59 12.10
C ALA A 262 1.60 10.35 12.90
N ILE A 263 2.73 9.67 13.14
CA ILE A 263 3.82 10.21 13.94
C ILE A 263 4.81 10.89 13.01
N ASP A 264 5.10 12.16 13.28
CA ASP A 264 6.14 12.90 12.58
C ASP A 264 7.53 12.51 13.11
N SER A 265 8.01 11.31 12.72
CA SER A 265 9.34 10.79 13.06
C SER A 265 10.07 10.18 11.86
N LYS A 266 11.39 10.35 11.84
CA LYS A 266 12.30 9.68 10.88
C LYS A 266 13.05 8.49 11.51
N ILE A 267 12.91 8.29 12.82
CA ILE A 267 13.67 7.29 13.59
C ILE A 267 12.81 6.08 13.95
N ILE A 268 11.56 6.31 14.35
CA ILE A 268 10.63 5.27 14.79
C ILE A 268 9.44 5.14 13.86
N THR A 269 8.91 3.92 13.76
CA THR A 269 7.68 3.60 13.05
C THR A 269 6.47 3.70 13.98
N TYR A 270 5.27 3.58 13.43
CA TYR A 270 4.03 3.45 14.20
C TYR A 270 4.11 2.30 15.23
N GLN A 271 4.65 1.14 14.85
CA GLN A 271 4.76 -0.03 15.72
C GLN A 271 5.67 0.24 16.92
N HIS A 272 6.80 0.93 16.72
CA HIS A 272 7.69 1.33 17.81
C HIS A 272 6.99 2.28 18.78
N ALA A 273 6.18 3.20 18.27
CA ALA A 273 5.47 4.14 19.11
C ALA A 273 4.34 3.51 19.90
N GLU A 274 3.62 2.55 19.32
CA GLU A 274 2.63 1.74 20.04
C GLU A 274 3.30 1.02 21.22
N LEU A 275 4.47 0.44 20.98
CA LEU A 275 5.25 -0.24 22.01
C LEU A 275 5.72 0.72 23.12
N ILE A 276 6.25 1.90 22.75
CA ILE A 276 6.64 2.94 23.70
C ILE A 276 5.45 3.38 24.56
N LEU A 277 4.27 3.55 23.96
CA LEU A 277 3.07 3.91 24.69
C LEU A 277 2.62 2.83 25.68
N LYS A 278 2.75 1.56 25.31
CA LYS A 278 2.50 0.46 26.25
C LYS A 278 3.46 0.54 27.43
N TRP A 279 4.75 0.79 27.18
CA TRP A 279 5.74 0.96 28.24
C TRP A 279 5.45 2.17 29.15
N VAL A 280 5.11 3.32 28.58
CA VAL A 280 4.75 4.54 29.32
C VAL A 280 3.56 4.30 30.24
N ASN A 281 2.54 3.59 29.75
CA ASN A 281 1.33 3.27 30.52
C ASN A 281 1.47 2.01 31.38
N ARG A 282 2.66 1.40 31.45
CA ARG A 282 2.93 0.15 32.20
C ARG A 282 2.00 -1.02 31.81
N LEU A 283 1.68 -1.11 30.52
CA LEU A 283 0.88 -2.18 29.94
C LEU A 283 1.77 -3.32 29.43
N GLU A 284 1.25 -4.54 29.43
CA GLU A 284 1.92 -5.67 28.79
C GLU A 284 1.90 -5.53 27.25
N ILE A 285 2.82 -6.21 26.56
CA ILE A 285 2.89 -6.16 25.08
C ILE A 285 1.57 -6.65 24.46
N THR A 286 0.93 -7.63 25.10
CA THR A 286 -0.36 -8.23 24.71
C THR A 286 -1.57 -7.34 25.02
N ASP A 287 -1.42 -6.32 25.85
CA ASP A 287 -2.52 -5.45 26.22
C ASP A 287 -2.90 -4.52 25.07
N LYS A 288 -4.21 -4.28 24.96
CA LYS A 288 -4.77 -3.32 24.01
C LYS A 288 -4.72 -1.93 24.63
N LEU A 289 -4.20 -0.95 23.88
CA LEU A 289 -4.32 0.46 24.24
C LEU A 289 -5.80 0.85 24.21
N THR A 290 -6.29 1.51 25.25
CA THR A 290 -7.71 1.87 25.40
C THR A 290 -8.00 3.36 25.19
N THR A 291 -6.96 4.16 24.95
CA THR A 291 -7.01 5.63 24.86
C THR A 291 -6.30 6.14 23.61
N ASN A 292 -6.88 7.18 22.99
CA ASN A 292 -6.29 7.85 21.83
C ASN A 292 -5.12 8.73 22.28
N PHE A 293 -3.90 8.38 21.86
CA PHE A 293 -2.71 9.19 22.11
C PHE A 293 -2.28 9.93 20.84
N LYS A 294 -1.76 11.14 21.02
CA LYS A 294 -1.22 11.96 19.94
C LYS A 294 0.23 12.31 20.26
N PHE A 295 1.17 11.78 19.49
CA PHE A 295 2.54 12.27 19.52
C PHE A 295 2.60 13.66 18.86
N LYS A 296 3.11 14.65 19.60
CA LYS A 296 3.43 15.98 19.07
C LYS A 296 4.95 16.09 19.00
N LEU A 297 5.50 16.32 17.81
CA LEU A 297 6.93 16.55 17.67
C LEU A 297 7.29 17.93 18.26
N LEU A 298 8.03 17.92 19.37
CA LEU A 298 8.56 19.13 19.99
C LEU A 298 9.86 19.56 19.31
N PHE A 299 10.87 18.68 19.31
CA PHE A 299 12.22 18.97 18.85
C PHE A 299 12.75 17.89 17.91
N ARG A 300 13.48 18.29 16.86
CA ARG A 300 14.16 17.40 15.92
C ARG A 300 15.50 18.02 15.52
N GLY A 301 16.60 17.34 15.82
CA GLY A 301 17.95 17.84 15.51
C GLY A 301 18.20 18.23 14.05
N SER A 302 17.57 17.55 13.08
CA SER A 302 17.67 17.91 11.65
C SER A 302 16.83 19.11 11.23
N ARG A 303 15.87 19.55 12.06
CA ARG A 303 15.01 20.72 11.84
C ARG A 303 15.49 21.92 12.66
N ASP A 304 15.80 21.69 13.93
CA ASP A 304 16.03 22.74 14.93
C ASP A 304 17.51 22.93 15.28
N GLY A 305 18.40 22.10 14.72
CA GLY A 305 19.80 22.02 15.13
C GLY A 305 19.96 21.18 16.40
N LEU A 306 21.18 20.72 16.68
CA LEU A 306 21.51 19.83 17.80
C LEU A 306 22.26 20.59 18.91
N THR A 307 21.81 21.80 19.23
CA THR A 307 22.42 22.66 20.25
C THR A 307 21.67 22.57 21.59
N ARG A 308 22.41 22.66 22.68
CA ARG A 308 21.86 22.60 24.05
C ARG A 308 20.85 23.71 24.30
N ASP A 309 21.18 24.94 23.90
CA ASP A 309 20.35 26.11 24.17
C ASP A 309 19.01 26.02 23.43
N LYS A 310 18.99 25.52 22.19
CA LYS A 310 17.76 25.36 21.43
C LYS A 310 16.87 24.23 21.95
N PHE A 311 17.49 23.16 22.47
CA PHE A 311 16.76 22.08 23.14
C PHE A 311 16.03 22.60 24.38
N HIS A 312 16.73 23.32 25.27
CA HIS A 312 16.11 23.90 26.47
C HIS A 312 15.02 24.92 26.14
N GLU A 313 15.25 25.78 25.12
CA GLU A 313 14.25 26.75 24.67
C GLU A 313 12.93 26.09 24.24
N ILE A 314 12.98 24.91 23.61
CA ILE A 314 11.81 24.22 23.05
C ILE A 314 11.18 23.22 24.02
N CYS A 315 12.00 22.52 24.82
CA CYS A 315 11.55 21.35 25.58
C CYS A 315 11.39 21.62 27.08
N ASP A 316 11.99 22.69 27.64
CA ASP A 316 11.86 22.96 29.07
C ASP A 316 10.42 23.33 29.43
N GLY A 317 9.88 22.71 30.49
CA GLY A 317 8.50 22.93 30.94
C GLY A 317 7.44 22.08 30.22
N GLU A 318 7.82 21.32 29.20
CA GLU A 318 6.92 20.35 28.55
C GLU A 318 6.90 19.04 29.35
N SER A 319 5.69 18.57 29.69
CA SER A 319 5.50 17.36 30.46
C SER A 319 5.25 16.12 29.59
N HIS A 320 5.43 14.93 30.17
CA HIS A 320 5.14 13.65 29.50
C HIS A 320 5.91 13.48 28.17
N THR A 321 7.21 13.78 28.18
CA THR A 321 8.03 13.83 26.97
C THR A 321 8.78 12.52 26.71
N VAL A 322 8.83 12.09 25.45
CA VAL A 322 9.63 10.93 25.01
C VAL A 322 10.79 11.44 24.18
N THR A 323 12.01 11.09 24.58
CA THR A 323 13.24 11.34 23.81
C THR A 323 13.63 10.09 23.03
N ILE A 324 13.99 10.26 21.76
CA ILE A 324 14.36 9.17 20.85
C ILE A 324 15.62 9.56 20.07
N VAL A 325 16.62 8.70 20.11
CA VAL A 325 17.93 8.87 19.47
C VAL A 325 18.28 7.62 18.67
N LYS A 326 18.78 7.78 17.45
CA LYS A 326 19.31 6.67 16.63
C LYS A 326 20.83 6.70 16.65
N VAL A 327 21.47 5.57 16.93
CA VAL A 327 22.93 5.45 16.87
C VAL A 327 23.38 5.45 15.40
N ASN A 328 24.38 6.26 15.08
CA ASN A 328 24.85 6.39 13.70
C ASN A 328 25.56 5.11 13.23
N GLY A 329 25.25 4.64 12.03
CA GLY A 329 25.82 3.40 11.48
C GLY A 329 25.25 2.09 12.07
N SER A 330 24.27 2.17 12.98
CA SER A 330 23.56 0.99 13.51
C SER A 330 22.03 1.14 13.40
N ASN A 331 21.33 0.04 13.68
CA ASN A 331 19.86 0.02 13.78
C ASN A 331 19.38 0.21 15.22
N GLU A 332 20.26 0.57 16.15
CA GLU A 332 19.92 0.75 17.55
C GLU A 332 19.20 2.08 17.77
N ILE A 333 18.10 2.01 18.52
CA ILE A 333 17.28 3.14 18.92
C ILE A 333 17.32 3.22 20.44
N LEU A 334 17.74 4.36 20.95
CA LEU A 334 17.82 4.67 22.37
C LEU A 334 16.83 5.76 22.72
N GLY A 335 16.45 5.87 23.98
CA GLY A 335 15.50 6.87 24.40
C GLY A 335 15.18 6.83 25.88
N GLY A 336 14.31 7.74 26.28
CA GLY A 336 13.82 7.85 27.65
C GLY A 336 12.47 8.55 27.68
N TYR A 337 11.67 8.25 28.70
CA TYR A 337 10.42 8.93 28.98
C TYR A 337 10.55 9.76 30.24
N ASN A 338 10.19 11.03 30.16
CA ASN A 338 10.08 11.93 31.30
C ASN A 338 8.60 12.12 31.66
N PRO A 339 8.14 11.59 32.81
CA PRO A 339 6.74 11.69 33.23
C PRO A 339 6.39 13.02 33.94
N ILE A 340 7.39 13.86 34.24
CA ILE A 340 7.24 15.12 34.99
C ILE A 340 6.42 16.11 34.19
#